data_AF-A0A7N0UFF8-F1
#
_entry.id   AF-A0A7N0UFF8-F1
#
_cell.length_a   1.000
_cell.length_b   1.000
_cell.length_c   1.000
_cell.angle_alpha   90.00
_cell.angle_beta   90.00
_cell.angle_gamma   90.00
#
_symmetry.space_group_name_H-M   'P 1'
#
loop_
_entity.id
_entity.type
_entity.pdbx_description
1 polymer ?
#
loop_
_entity_poly.entity_id
_entity_poly.type
_entity_poly.pdbx_seq_one_letter_code
_entity_poly.pdbx_strand_id
1 'polypeptide(L)'
;MMLGAASSVSLLKSNGENLGHFSSSAVSPVVRAAKAVSGGNRVVVASASKSANHRPITGVVFEPFEEVKELLLVPAGPQESLARHKFVDQTEAAINEQINVEYNVSYVYHSLYAYFDRDNVALKGLAKFFKDSSLEEREHAEKLMEYQNKRGGKVKLQSIVMPLTEFDHPEKGDALHAMELALSLEKLVNEKLLHLHSVAERNNDVQLTDFVESEFLNEQVEAIKKISEYVAQLRRVGKGHGVWHFDQTLLA
;
A
#
# COMPACT_ATOMS: atom_id res chain seq x y z
N MET A 1 1.10 52.60 -19.98
CA MET A 1 2.38 52.10 -20.52
C MET A 1 2.37 50.59 -20.28
N MET A 2 2.29 49.77 -21.34
CA MET A 2 3.42 49.00 -21.91
C MET A 2 4.08 48.07 -20.84
N LEU A 3 4.26 46.75 -21.01
CA LEU A 3 3.99 45.83 -22.13
C LEU A 3 4.13 44.37 -21.64
N GLY A 4 3.35 43.42 -22.18
CA GLY A 4 3.67 41.97 -22.22
C GLY A 4 3.66 41.18 -20.89
N ALA A 5 3.51 39.85 -20.89
CA ALA A 5 3.33 38.92 -22.01
C ALA A 5 2.40 37.75 -21.62
N ALA A 6 1.71 37.19 -22.61
CA ALA A 6 0.94 35.95 -22.46
C ALA A 6 1.76 34.75 -22.96
N SER A 7 1.58 33.59 -22.32
CA SER A 7 2.06 32.30 -22.83
C SER A 7 0.92 31.29 -22.76
N SER A 8 0.24 31.10 -23.89
CA SER A 8 -0.69 30.00 -24.13
C SER A 8 0.08 28.74 -24.53
N VAL A 9 -0.28 27.59 -23.96
CA VAL A 9 0.14 26.27 -24.47
C VAL A 9 -1.11 25.54 -24.95
N SER A 10 -1.14 25.25 -26.24
CA SER A 10 -2.28 24.69 -26.95
C SER A 10 -2.26 23.16 -26.97
N LEU A 11 -3.46 22.56 -26.98
CA LEU A 11 -3.73 21.17 -27.34
C LEU A 11 -2.92 20.69 -28.56
N LEU A 12 -2.43 19.45 -28.48
CA LEU A 12 -2.21 18.60 -29.64
C LEU A 12 -3.08 17.34 -29.51
N LYS A 13 -4.00 17.17 -30.45
CA LYS A 13 -4.70 15.92 -30.74
C LYS A 13 -4.15 15.34 -32.04
N SER A 14 -3.93 14.03 -32.08
CA SER A 14 -3.87 13.26 -33.33
C SER A 14 -4.49 11.87 -33.10
N ASN A 15 -5.42 11.48 -33.98
CA ASN A 15 -6.21 10.25 -33.91
C ASN A 15 -5.58 9.08 -34.70
N GLY A 16 -5.95 7.85 -34.34
CA GLY A 16 -5.90 6.64 -35.20
C GLY A 16 -4.51 6.01 -35.39
N GLU A 17 -4.33 4.74 -35.80
CA GLU A 17 -5.19 3.54 -36.00
C GLU A 17 -4.23 2.32 -36.23
N ASN A 18 -4.54 1.02 -36.08
CA ASN A 18 -5.59 0.23 -35.41
C ASN A 18 -5.20 -1.29 -35.54
N LEU A 19 -5.96 -2.21 -34.93
CA LEU A 19 -6.00 -3.68 -35.15
C LEU A 19 -4.83 -4.55 -34.65
N GLY A 20 -5.17 -5.69 -34.01
CA GLY A 20 -4.18 -6.68 -33.53
C GLY A 20 -4.74 -7.90 -32.77
N HIS A 21 -5.87 -8.48 -33.20
CA HIS A 21 -6.46 -9.70 -32.60
C HIS A 21 -5.67 -10.98 -32.95
N PHE A 22 -5.16 -11.72 -31.97
CA PHE A 22 -4.88 -13.18 -32.02
C PHE A 22 -4.97 -13.70 -30.57
N SER A 23 -6.01 -14.44 -30.14
CA SER A 23 -6.49 -15.77 -30.57
C SER A 23 -5.56 -16.93 -30.23
N SER A 24 -6.11 -17.93 -29.55
CA SER A 24 -5.42 -19.12 -29.04
C SER A 24 -5.16 -20.17 -30.10
N SER A 25 -4.17 -21.04 -29.87
CA SER A 25 -4.32 -22.49 -30.10
C SER A 25 -3.09 -23.26 -29.59
N ALA A 26 -3.35 -24.45 -29.04
CA ALA A 26 -2.34 -25.46 -28.77
C ALA A 26 -2.40 -26.52 -29.89
N VAL A 27 -1.25 -26.98 -30.40
CA VAL A 27 -1.14 -28.26 -31.13
C VAL A 27 0.20 -28.94 -30.85
N SER A 28 0.14 -30.27 -30.71
CA SER A 28 1.22 -31.22 -30.37
C SER A 28 2.22 -31.46 -31.53
N PRO A 29 3.32 -32.22 -31.32
CA PRO A 29 4.51 -32.17 -32.19
C PRO A 29 4.46 -33.06 -33.44
N VAL A 30 5.32 -32.72 -34.40
CA VAL A 30 5.48 -33.39 -35.70
C VAL A 30 6.20 -34.73 -35.58
N VAL A 31 5.58 -35.81 -36.09
CA VAL A 31 6.23 -37.11 -36.29
C VAL A 31 6.96 -37.13 -37.63
N ARG A 32 8.24 -37.50 -37.63
CA ARG A 32 9.08 -37.61 -38.84
C ARG A 32 9.24 -39.08 -39.24
N ALA A 33 8.71 -39.44 -40.41
CA ALA A 33 8.78 -40.82 -40.93
C ALA A 33 10.21 -41.18 -41.40
N ALA A 34 10.64 -42.41 -41.10
CA ALA A 34 11.91 -42.97 -41.55
C ALA A 34 11.75 -43.83 -42.82
N LYS A 35 12.80 -43.87 -43.65
CA LYS A 35 12.87 -44.67 -44.89
C LYS A 35 13.72 -45.92 -44.65
N ALA A 36 13.23 -47.10 -45.03
CA ALA A 36 13.86 -48.37 -44.70
C ALA A 36 15.05 -48.75 -45.62
N VAL A 37 16.04 -49.44 -45.05
CA VAL A 37 17.06 -50.24 -45.76
C VAL A 37 17.27 -51.56 -45.00
N SER A 38 17.60 -52.63 -45.72
CA SER A 38 17.55 -54.02 -45.29
C SER A 38 18.82 -54.57 -44.63
N GLY A 39 18.65 -55.60 -43.79
CA GLY A 39 19.57 -56.75 -43.71
C GLY A 39 20.39 -56.87 -42.42
N GLY A 40 20.27 -58.03 -41.75
CA GLY A 40 21.21 -58.47 -40.70
C GLY A 40 20.53 -59.05 -39.46
N ASN A 41 20.63 -60.37 -39.28
CA ASN A 41 20.18 -61.06 -38.07
C ASN A 41 21.11 -60.70 -36.89
N ARG A 42 20.63 -59.90 -35.92
CA ARG A 42 21.27 -59.77 -34.60
C ARG A 42 20.21 -59.76 -33.50
N VAL A 43 20.35 -60.69 -32.56
CA VAL A 43 19.61 -60.66 -31.29
C VAL A 43 20.05 -59.42 -30.51
N VAL A 44 19.10 -58.57 -30.13
CA VAL A 44 19.35 -57.42 -29.25
C VAL A 44 18.54 -57.64 -27.98
N VAL A 45 19.26 -57.82 -26.87
CA VAL A 45 18.67 -57.94 -25.53
C VAL A 45 18.14 -56.58 -25.11
N ALA A 46 16.86 -56.48 -24.79
CA ALA A 46 16.25 -55.25 -24.31
C ALA A 46 16.64 -54.97 -22.85
N SER A 47 17.69 -54.17 -22.63
CA SER A 47 17.98 -53.62 -21.30
C SER A 47 17.06 -52.43 -21.01
N ALA A 48 15.93 -52.70 -20.36
CA ALA A 48 15.08 -51.63 -19.83
C ALA A 48 15.78 -50.97 -18.63
N SER A 49 16.43 -49.83 -18.85
CA SER A 49 16.95 -48.98 -17.79
C SER A 49 15.78 -48.33 -17.03
N LYS A 50 15.21 -49.06 -16.08
CA LYS A 50 14.33 -48.48 -15.04
C LYS A 50 15.15 -47.49 -14.22
N SER A 51 15.13 -46.21 -14.60
CA SER A 51 15.34 -45.12 -13.64
C SER A 51 14.07 -44.99 -12.80
N ALA A 52 13.80 -46.03 -12.01
CA ALA A 52 12.79 -45.99 -10.98
C ALA A 52 13.41 -45.22 -9.81
N ASN A 53 12.93 -44.00 -9.56
CA ASN A 53 13.19 -43.29 -8.31
C ASN A 53 12.48 -44.01 -7.15
N HIS A 54 13.02 -45.17 -6.77
CA HIS A 54 12.65 -45.87 -5.55
C HIS A 54 13.24 -45.12 -4.34
N ARG A 55 12.63 -43.98 -3.98
CA ARG A 55 12.59 -43.62 -2.57
C ARG A 55 11.80 -44.72 -1.85
N PRO A 56 12.35 -45.39 -0.83
CA PRO A 56 11.58 -46.36 -0.05
C PRO A 56 10.39 -45.65 0.60
N ILE A 57 9.24 -46.31 0.64
CA ILE A 57 8.05 -45.80 1.33
C ILE A 57 8.26 -46.01 2.83
N THR A 58 9.01 -45.11 3.47
CA THR A 58 9.42 -45.20 4.88
C THR A 58 8.33 -44.76 5.86
N GLY A 59 7.23 -44.16 5.38
CA GLY A 59 6.23 -43.53 6.23
C GLY A 59 6.71 -42.25 6.93
N VAL A 60 7.94 -41.80 6.64
CA VAL A 60 8.49 -40.54 7.13
C VAL A 60 7.94 -39.41 6.27
N VAL A 61 7.29 -38.44 6.92
CA VAL A 61 6.56 -37.34 6.25
C VAL A 61 7.33 -36.02 6.30
N PHE A 62 8.31 -35.90 7.21
CA PHE A 62 9.13 -34.70 7.42
C PHE A 62 10.53 -35.13 7.87
N GLU A 63 11.58 -34.63 7.22
CA GLU A 63 12.99 -34.93 7.49
C GLU A 63 13.74 -33.62 7.79
N PRO A 64 13.70 -33.13 9.06
CA PRO A 64 14.11 -31.75 9.39
C PRO A 64 15.52 -31.38 8.92
N PHE A 65 16.48 -32.30 9.04
CA PHE A 65 17.87 -32.09 8.65
C PHE A 65 18.13 -32.22 7.15
N GLU A 66 17.22 -32.83 6.38
CA GLU A 66 17.30 -32.82 4.91
C GLU A 66 16.64 -31.56 4.36
N GLU A 67 15.45 -31.20 4.85
CA GLU A 67 14.70 -30.03 4.40
C GLU A 67 15.38 -28.70 4.77
N VAL A 68 16.04 -28.62 5.96
CA VAL A 68 16.79 -27.41 6.33
C VAL A 68 18.02 -27.18 5.44
N LYS A 69 18.56 -28.19 4.72
CA LYS A 69 19.70 -27.99 3.80
C LYS A 69 19.35 -27.03 2.67
N GLU A 70 18.11 -27.04 2.19
CA GLU A 70 17.62 -26.10 1.19
C GLU A 70 17.37 -24.68 1.77
N LEU A 71 17.26 -24.58 3.11
CA LEU A 71 17.02 -23.33 3.85
C LEU A 71 18.27 -22.77 4.56
N LEU A 72 19.41 -23.45 4.53
CA LEU A 72 20.67 -23.03 5.18
C LEU A 72 21.37 -21.82 4.51
N LEU A 73 20.62 -21.02 3.74
CA LEU A 73 21.05 -19.77 3.11
C LEU A 73 21.09 -18.61 4.11
N VAL A 74 21.80 -18.78 5.22
CA VAL A 74 22.05 -17.69 6.18
C VAL A 74 22.94 -16.66 5.49
N PRO A 75 22.52 -15.38 5.37
CA PRO A 75 23.32 -14.35 4.72
C PRO A 75 24.68 -14.16 5.41
N ALA A 76 25.74 -14.02 4.62
CA ALA A 76 27.11 -13.89 5.12
C ALA A 76 27.57 -12.43 5.20
N GLY A 77 26.92 -11.52 4.46
CA GLY A 77 27.24 -10.10 4.45
C GLY A 77 26.66 -9.37 5.67
N PRO A 78 27.42 -8.50 6.36
CA PRO A 78 26.93 -7.75 7.53
C PRO A 78 25.87 -6.68 7.20
N GLN A 79 25.50 -6.54 5.93
CA GLN A 79 24.50 -5.60 5.43
C GLN A 79 23.22 -6.30 4.94
N GLU A 80 23.19 -7.62 4.98
CA GLU A 80 22.07 -8.46 4.56
C GLU A 80 21.18 -8.78 5.77
N SER A 81 19.87 -8.85 5.58
CA SER A 81 18.95 -9.13 6.68
C SER A 81 18.81 -10.64 6.91
N LEU A 82 19.16 -11.09 8.11
CA LEU A 82 19.02 -12.49 8.54
C LEU A 82 17.56 -12.94 8.67
N ALA A 83 16.60 -12.00 8.76
CA ALA A 83 15.18 -12.28 8.97
C ALA A 83 14.34 -12.23 7.68
N ARG A 84 14.90 -11.74 6.56
CA ARG A 84 14.14 -11.53 5.32
C ARG A 84 13.82 -12.86 4.64
N HIS A 85 12.57 -13.30 4.75
CA HIS A 85 12.08 -14.53 4.13
C HIS A 85 10.76 -14.27 3.39
N LYS A 86 10.71 -14.66 2.10
CA LYS A 86 9.59 -14.44 1.17
C LYS A 86 9.03 -13.00 1.19
N PHE A 87 9.92 -12.03 1.32
CA PHE A 87 9.61 -10.60 1.38
C PHE A 87 10.36 -9.90 0.24
N VAL A 88 9.63 -9.55 -0.82
CA VAL A 88 10.18 -9.06 -2.09
C VAL A 88 10.28 -7.54 -2.11
N ASP A 89 11.18 -7.02 -2.95
CA ASP A 89 11.53 -5.60 -3.01
C ASP A 89 10.34 -4.70 -3.36
N GLN A 90 9.38 -5.19 -4.14
CA GLN A 90 8.14 -4.45 -4.43
C GLN A 90 7.30 -4.24 -3.17
N THR A 91 7.24 -5.25 -2.30
CA THR A 91 6.53 -5.21 -1.02
C THR A 91 7.23 -4.26 -0.04
N GLU A 92 8.55 -4.37 0.09
CA GLU A 92 9.39 -3.43 0.86
C GLU A 92 9.21 -1.98 0.38
N ALA A 93 9.14 -1.75 -0.93
CA ALA A 93 8.94 -0.42 -1.51
C ALA A 93 7.53 0.13 -1.22
N ALA A 94 6.48 -0.70 -1.33
CA ALA A 94 5.10 -0.28 -1.06
C ALA A 94 4.88 0.10 0.41
N ILE A 95 5.47 -0.64 1.37
CA ILE A 95 5.43 -0.25 2.78
C ILE A 95 6.17 1.07 3.00
N ASN A 96 7.31 1.31 2.34
CA ASN A 96 8.01 2.59 2.40
C ASN A 96 7.22 3.76 1.77
N GLU A 97 6.37 3.50 0.75
CA GLU A 97 5.41 4.49 0.26
C GLU A 97 4.35 4.80 1.32
N GLN A 98 3.74 3.77 1.93
CA GLN A 98 2.71 3.96 2.95
C GLN A 98 3.23 4.69 4.20
N ILE A 99 4.43 4.35 4.69
CA ILE A 99 5.10 5.09 5.78
C ILE A 99 5.15 6.60 5.47
N ASN A 100 5.43 6.96 4.21
CA ASN A 100 5.44 8.36 3.80
C ASN A 100 4.03 8.96 3.67
N VAL A 101 3.01 8.18 3.30
CA VAL A 101 1.60 8.63 3.34
C VAL A 101 1.23 9.05 4.75
N GLU A 102 1.39 8.17 5.76
CA GLU A 102 0.95 8.47 7.12
C GLU A 102 1.75 9.64 7.73
N TYR A 103 3.06 9.73 7.47
CA TYR A 103 3.86 10.89 7.89
C TYR A 103 3.40 12.21 7.25
N ASN A 104 2.94 12.20 6.00
CA ASN A 104 2.41 13.42 5.37
C ASN A 104 1.04 13.79 5.94
N VAL A 105 0.15 12.82 6.23
CA VAL A 105 -1.15 13.09 6.86
C VAL A 105 -0.99 13.57 8.30
N SER A 106 -0.09 12.95 9.08
CA SER A 106 0.34 13.42 10.41
C SER A 106 0.75 14.90 10.38
N TYR A 107 1.54 15.31 9.36
CA TYR A 107 2.00 16.69 9.23
C TYR A 107 0.91 17.67 8.76
N VAL A 108 -0.03 17.23 7.92
CA VAL A 108 -1.23 18.00 7.56
C VAL A 108 -2.14 18.20 8.77
N TYR A 109 -2.37 17.17 9.58
CA TYR A 109 -3.11 17.30 10.83
C TYR A 109 -2.42 18.22 11.84
N HIS A 110 -1.08 18.22 11.87
CA HIS A 110 -0.34 19.19 12.68
C HIS A 110 -0.55 20.64 12.23
N SER A 111 -0.68 20.87 10.92
CA SER A 111 -0.98 22.20 10.37
C SER A 111 -2.41 22.64 10.68
N LEU A 112 -3.37 21.72 10.62
CA LEU A 112 -4.76 21.95 11.04
C LEU A 112 -4.83 22.32 12.53
N TYR A 113 -4.13 21.58 13.40
CA TYR A 113 -3.95 21.95 14.81
C TYR A 113 -3.42 23.39 14.96
N ALA A 114 -2.32 23.72 14.29
CA ALA A 114 -1.69 25.04 14.37
C ALA A 114 -2.56 26.19 13.83
N TYR A 115 -3.55 25.91 12.99
CA TYR A 115 -4.57 26.87 12.57
C TYR A 115 -5.66 27.06 13.64
N PHE A 116 -6.23 25.99 14.17
CA PHE A 116 -7.34 26.08 15.14
C PHE A 116 -6.91 26.54 16.55
N ASP A 117 -5.63 26.38 16.91
CA ASP A 117 -5.04 26.86 18.18
C ASP A 117 -4.75 28.38 18.19
N ARG A 118 -4.96 29.09 17.05
CA ARG A 118 -4.78 30.54 16.97
C ARG A 118 -5.83 31.28 17.82
N ASP A 119 -5.43 32.35 18.50
CA ASP A 119 -6.31 33.12 19.39
C ASP A 119 -7.53 33.73 18.69
N ASN A 120 -7.42 34.03 17.39
CA ASN A 120 -8.48 34.60 16.57
C ASN A 120 -9.37 33.56 15.87
N VAL A 121 -9.09 32.25 16.05
CA VAL A 121 -9.92 31.13 15.60
C VAL A 121 -10.57 30.44 16.81
N ALA A 122 -9.77 30.11 17.82
CA ALA A 122 -10.20 29.69 19.16
C ALA A 122 -11.15 28.48 19.25
N LEU A 123 -11.09 27.55 18.29
CA LEU A 123 -11.84 26.28 18.30
C LEU A 123 -10.98 25.18 18.94
N LYS A 124 -11.04 25.08 20.27
CA LYS A 124 -10.12 24.28 21.09
C LYS A 124 -10.37 22.78 21.01
N GLY A 125 -11.62 22.36 20.84
CA GLY A 125 -11.97 20.96 20.57
C GLY A 125 -11.42 20.48 19.23
N LEU A 126 -11.52 21.31 18.18
CA LEU A 126 -10.91 21.02 16.88
C LEU A 126 -9.38 21.04 16.94
N ALA A 127 -8.78 22.01 17.63
CA ALA A 127 -7.33 22.06 17.83
C ALA A 127 -6.83 20.80 18.56
N LYS A 128 -7.51 20.36 19.63
CA LYS A 128 -7.21 19.11 20.33
C LYS A 128 -7.36 17.90 19.41
N PHE A 129 -8.49 17.78 18.71
CA PHE A 129 -8.78 16.68 17.79
C PHE A 129 -7.67 16.51 16.74
N PHE A 130 -7.31 17.57 16.01
CA PHE A 130 -6.28 17.49 14.98
C PHE A 130 -4.87 17.29 15.55
N LYS A 131 -4.60 17.71 16.78
CA LYS A 131 -3.35 17.42 17.47
C LYS A 131 -3.24 15.93 17.83
N ASP A 132 -4.33 15.34 18.32
CA ASP A 132 -4.38 13.93 18.67
C ASP A 132 -4.28 13.07 17.39
N SER A 133 -5.02 13.39 16.33
CA SER A 133 -4.90 12.70 15.03
C SER A 133 -3.51 12.87 14.39
N SER A 134 -2.84 14.01 14.57
CA SER A 134 -1.44 14.17 14.13
C SER A 134 -0.50 13.19 14.81
N LEU A 135 -0.76 12.82 16.07
CA LEU A 135 0.02 11.81 16.81
C LEU A 135 -0.37 10.40 16.37
N GLU A 136 -1.67 10.10 16.24
CA GLU A 136 -2.23 8.83 15.76
C GLU A 136 -1.63 8.42 14.40
N GLU A 137 -1.63 9.33 13.40
CA GLU A 137 -1.01 9.07 12.10
C GLU A 137 0.52 8.88 12.16
N ARG A 138 1.19 9.45 13.17
CA ARG A 138 2.61 9.19 13.38
C ARG A 138 2.83 7.79 13.97
N GLU A 139 1.96 7.35 14.86
CA GLU A 139 1.95 5.99 15.39
C GLU A 139 1.64 4.96 14.28
N HIS A 140 0.77 5.28 13.30
CA HIS A 140 0.58 4.48 12.08
C HIS A 140 1.87 4.35 11.26
N ALA A 141 2.58 5.46 11.01
CA ALA A 141 3.87 5.45 10.32
C ALA A 141 4.91 4.59 11.07
N GLU A 142 4.99 4.74 12.39
CA GLU A 142 5.90 3.99 13.27
C GLU A 142 5.55 2.49 13.28
N LYS A 143 4.25 2.11 13.33
CA LYS A 143 3.76 0.71 13.23
C LYS A 143 4.24 0.05 11.92
N LEU A 144 4.16 0.77 10.80
CA LEU A 144 4.67 0.31 9.49
C LEU A 144 6.21 0.20 9.46
N MET A 145 6.93 1.12 10.10
CA MET A 145 8.40 1.08 10.21
C MET A 145 8.90 -0.12 11.02
N GLU A 146 8.24 -0.41 12.15
CA GLU A 146 8.53 -1.60 12.94
C GLU A 146 8.25 -2.89 12.15
N TYR A 147 7.12 -2.94 11.45
CA TYR A 147 6.77 -4.07 10.60
C TYR A 147 7.77 -4.30 9.45
N GLN A 148 8.19 -3.22 8.77
CA GLN A 148 9.24 -3.25 7.73
C GLN A 148 10.52 -3.91 8.26
N ASN A 149 10.99 -3.48 9.43
CA ASN A 149 12.19 -4.04 10.06
C ASN A 149 11.97 -5.49 10.51
N LYS A 150 10.79 -5.83 11.05
CA LYS A 150 10.38 -7.19 11.46
C LYS A 150 10.39 -8.18 10.30
N ARG A 151 10.02 -7.75 9.08
CA ARG A 151 10.10 -8.55 7.85
C ARG A 151 11.50 -8.58 7.21
N GLY A 152 12.47 -7.90 7.81
CA GLY A 152 13.84 -7.82 7.29
C GLY A 152 14.00 -6.87 6.09
N GLY A 153 13.04 -5.98 5.88
CA GLY A 153 13.19 -4.82 5.00
C GLY A 153 14.01 -3.71 5.62
N LYS A 154 14.24 -2.65 4.85
CA LYS A 154 14.92 -1.42 5.27
C LYS A 154 13.98 -0.24 5.10
N VAL A 155 13.71 0.46 6.21
CA VAL A 155 12.97 1.73 6.18
C VAL A 155 13.75 2.77 5.38
N LYS A 156 13.05 3.48 4.49
CA LYS A 156 13.57 4.57 3.66
C LYS A 156 12.62 5.76 3.76
N LEU A 157 12.80 6.57 4.81
CA LEU A 157 12.02 7.79 5.01
C LEU A 157 12.23 8.74 3.81
N GLN A 158 11.14 9.38 3.37
CA GLN A 158 11.11 10.26 2.21
C GLN A 158 10.85 11.71 2.64
N SER A 159 10.78 12.63 1.67
CA SER A 159 10.43 14.02 1.91
C SER A 159 8.94 14.18 2.21
N ILE A 160 8.64 14.86 3.31
CA ILE A 160 7.30 15.37 3.63
C ILE A 160 7.11 16.72 2.91
N VAL A 161 5.98 16.92 2.25
CA VAL A 161 5.68 18.19 1.55
C VAL A 161 5.16 19.25 2.53
N MET A 162 5.39 20.53 2.21
CA MET A 162 4.85 21.64 3.00
C MET A 162 3.30 21.64 2.92
N PRO A 163 2.58 21.54 4.04
CA PRO A 163 1.13 21.54 4.05
C PRO A 163 0.56 22.95 3.85
N LEU A 164 -0.74 23.04 3.58
CA LEU A 164 -1.49 24.29 3.68
C LEU A 164 -1.51 24.78 5.13
N THR A 165 -1.50 26.09 5.34
CA THR A 165 -1.49 26.72 6.68
C THR A 165 -2.75 27.54 6.99
N GLU A 166 -3.54 27.86 5.97
CA GLU A 166 -4.80 28.60 6.09
C GLU A 166 -5.96 27.69 5.66
N PHE A 167 -7.00 27.66 6.48
CA PHE A 167 -8.18 26.80 6.30
C PHE A 167 -9.50 27.57 6.43
N ASP A 168 -9.45 28.91 6.31
CA ASP A 168 -10.66 29.72 6.26
C ASP A 168 -11.45 29.43 4.98
N HIS A 169 -12.78 29.46 5.07
CA HIS A 169 -13.64 29.23 3.91
C HIS A 169 -14.93 30.06 4.03
N PRO A 170 -15.20 31.03 3.13
CA PRO A 170 -16.30 31.99 3.31
C PRO A 170 -17.68 31.31 3.32
N GLU A 171 -17.91 30.36 2.41
CA GLU A 171 -19.19 29.65 2.31
C GLU A 171 -19.40 28.63 3.43
N LYS A 172 -18.44 27.71 3.65
CA LYS A 172 -18.56 26.59 4.59
C LYS A 172 -18.31 26.97 6.05
N GLY A 173 -17.44 27.96 6.30
CA GLY A 173 -16.74 28.09 7.57
C GLY A 173 -15.53 27.16 7.64
N ASP A 174 -14.56 27.55 8.44
CA ASP A 174 -13.31 26.83 8.72
C ASP A 174 -13.53 25.41 9.26
N ALA A 175 -14.33 25.26 10.33
CA ALA A 175 -14.58 23.98 10.98
C ALA A 175 -15.15 22.92 10.02
N LEU A 176 -16.14 23.29 9.19
CA LEU A 176 -16.72 22.39 8.21
C LEU A 176 -15.75 22.12 7.06
N HIS A 177 -15.00 23.14 6.60
CA HIS A 177 -14.00 22.95 5.56
C HIS A 177 -12.90 21.96 5.99
N ALA A 178 -12.38 22.12 7.20
CA ALA A 178 -11.36 21.26 7.78
C ALA A 178 -11.83 19.82 7.97
N MET A 179 -13.05 19.60 8.48
CA MET A 179 -13.61 18.25 8.65
C MET A 179 -13.91 17.57 7.30
N GLU A 180 -14.31 18.33 6.27
CA GLU A 180 -14.43 17.80 4.90
C GLU A 180 -13.07 17.48 4.24
N LEU A 181 -12.02 18.25 4.58
CA LEU A 181 -10.65 17.96 4.17
C LEU A 181 -10.13 16.69 4.86
N ALA A 182 -10.29 16.58 6.18
CA ALA A 182 -9.96 15.39 6.96
C ALA A 182 -10.64 14.14 6.40
N LEU A 183 -11.96 14.19 6.17
CA LEU A 183 -12.70 13.09 5.54
C LEU A 183 -12.19 12.70 4.14
N SER A 184 -11.63 13.66 3.40
CA SER A 184 -11.05 13.40 2.08
C SER A 184 -9.65 12.79 2.19
N LEU A 185 -8.87 13.18 3.21
CA LEU A 185 -7.57 12.58 3.52
C LEU A 185 -7.74 11.12 3.97
N GLU A 186 -8.63 10.82 4.92
CA GLU A 186 -8.88 9.44 5.36
C GLU A 186 -9.28 8.50 4.23
N LYS A 187 -10.09 8.99 3.28
CA LYS A 187 -10.46 8.21 2.10
C LYS A 187 -9.28 7.96 1.17
N LEU A 188 -8.38 8.94 1.03
CA LEU A 188 -7.15 8.79 0.25
C LEU A 188 -6.15 7.84 0.93
N VAL A 189 -6.02 7.89 2.27
CA VAL A 189 -5.22 6.92 3.04
C VAL A 189 -5.79 5.51 2.85
N ASN A 190 -7.11 5.34 2.94
CA ASN A 190 -7.76 4.06 2.67
C ASN A 190 -7.49 3.54 1.24
N GLU A 191 -7.58 4.39 0.22
CA GLU A 191 -7.22 4.01 -1.17
C GLU A 191 -5.74 3.58 -1.28
N LYS A 192 -4.84 4.21 -0.50
CA LYS A 192 -3.41 3.86 -0.43
C LYS A 192 -3.16 2.55 0.32
N LEU A 193 -3.84 2.30 1.44
CA LEU A 193 -3.82 1.03 2.17
C LEU A 193 -4.35 -0.13 1.30
N LEU A 194 -5.43 0.08 0.56
CA LEU A 194 -5.96 -0.90 -0.40
C LEU A 194 -4.98 -1.16 -1.56
N HIS A 195 -4.21 -0.16 -1.98
CA HIS A 195 -3.12 -0.36 -2.95
C HIS A 195 -1.96 -1.18 -2.35
N LEU A 196 -1.54 -0.89 -1.11
CA LEU A 196 -0.53 -1.69 -0.38
C LEU A 196 -0.97 -3.15 -0.23
N HIS A 197 -2.21 -3.38 0.19
CA HIS A 197 -2.85 -4.70 0.26
C HIS A 197 -2.79 -5.42 -1.09
N SER A 198 -3.17 -4.76 -2.19
CA SER A 198 -3.09 -5.33 -3.54
C SER A 198 -1.65 -5.63 -3.99
N VAL A 199 -0.64 -4.88 -3.52
CA VAL A 199 0.79 -5.24 -3.75
C VAL A 199 1.14 -6.52 -2.99
N ALA A 200 0.69 -6.66 -1.73
CA ALA A 200 0.92 -7.86 -0.92
C ALA A 200 0.30 -9.11 -1.57
N GLU A 201 -0.99 -9.02 -1.94
CA GLU A 201 -1.76 -10.10 -2.57
C GLU A 201 -1.09 -10.56 -3.88
N ARG A 202 -0.76 -9.63 -4.80
CA ARG A 202 -0.10 -9.95 -6.08
C ARG A 202 1.26 -10.63 -5.92
N ASN A 203 1.96 -10.36 -4.82
CA ASN A 203 3.25 -10.99 -4.50
C ASN A 203 3.10 -12.24 -3.61
N ASN A 204 1.86 -12.65 -3.30
CA ASN A 204 1.53 -13.78 -2.40
C ASN A 204 2.11 -13.62 -0.99
N ASP A 205 2.26 -12.37 -0.52
CA ASP A 205 2.73 -12.07 0.84
C ASP A 205 1.57 -12.09 1.83
N VAL A 206 1.09 -13.29 2.12
CA VAL A 206 -0.08 -13.57 2.97
C VAL A 206 0.00 -12.86 4.33
N GLN A 207 1.20 -12.74 4.92
CA GLN A 207 1.36 -12.12 6.24
C GLN A 207 1.33 -10.59 6.17
N LEU A 208 1.73 -9.96 5.06
CA LEU A 208 1.47 -8.53 4.89
C LEU A 208 -0.01 -8.27 4.61
N THR A 209 -0.68 -9.09 3.79
CA THR A 209 -2.13 -8.98 3.55
C THR A 209 -2.89 -8.96 4.88
N ASP A 210 -2.67 -9.98 5.71
CA ASP A 210 -3.22 -10.11 7.08
C ASP A 210 -2.91 -8.89 7.97
N PHE A 211 -1.66 -8.44 8.02
CA PHE A 211 -1.26 -7.27 8.80
C PHE A 211 -1.96 -5.97 8.37
N VAL A 212 -2.11 -5.73 7.06
CA VAL A 212 -2.81 -4.52 6.55
C VAL A 212 -4.30 -4.59 6.85
N GLU A 213 -4.91 -5.78 6.73
CA GLU A 213 -6.31 -6.00 7.10
C GLU A 213 -6.55 -5.79 8.60
N SER A 214 -5.73 -6.41 9.47
CA SER A 214 -5.94 -6.41 10.92
C SER A 214 -5.63 -5.07 11.57
N GLU A 215 -4.50 -4.44 11.20
CA GLU A 215 -3.94 -3.28 11.90
C GLU A 215 -4.30 -1.91 11.30
N PHE A 216 -4.92 -1.86 10.11
CA PHE A 216 -5.20 -0.60 9.41
C PHE A 216 -6.60 -0.55 8.79
N LEU A 217 -6.98 -1.50 7.92
CA LEU A 217 -8.22 -1.37 7.14
C LEU A 217 -9.49 -1.35 8.02
N ASN A 218 -9.50 -2.05 9.17
CA ASN A 218 -10.60 -1.97 10.13
C ASN A 218 -10.66 -0.60 10.83
N GLU A 219 -9.53 -0.09 11.30
CA GLU A 219 -9.41 1.21 12.00
C GLU A 219 -9.82 2.35 11.05
N GLN A 220 -9.38 2.28 9.79
CA GLN A 220 -9.65 3.25 8.75
C GLN A 220 -11.14 3.40 8.41
N VAL A 221 -11.91 2.31 8.43
CA VAL A 221 -13.36 2.34 8.19
C VAL A 221 -14.09 3.08 9.31
N GLU A 222 -13.71 2.85 10.56
CA GLU A 222 -14.29 3.57 11.71
C GLU A 222 -13.85 5.04 11.74
N ALA A 223 -12.60 5.37 11.37
CA ALA A 223 -12.13 6.75 11.22
C ALA A 223 -12.94 7.53 10.17
N ILE A 224 -13.13 6.96 8.96
CA ILE A 224 -13.94 7.55 7.89
C ILE A 224 -15.39 7.79 8.36
N LYS A 225 -15.97 6.84 9.10
CA LYS A 225 -17.33 6.96 9.65
C LYS A 225 -17.42 8.06 10.72
N LYS A 226 -16.51 8.07 11.70
CA LYS A 226 -16.41 9.08 12.77
C LYS A 226 -16.35 10.50 12.21
N ILE A 227 -15.48 10.75 11.22
CA ILE A 227 -15.35 12.08 10.62
C ILE A 227 -16.54 12.39 9.69
N SER A 228 -17.14 11.39 9.03
CA SER A 228 -18.41 11.59 8.30
C SER A 228 -19.56 12.06 9.22
N GLU A 229 -19.63 11.52 10.44
CA GLU A 229 -20.59 11.94 11.45
C GLU A 229 -20.31 13.37 11.95
N TYR A 230 -19.04 13.78 12.09
CA TYR A 230 -18.67 15.17 12.39
C TYR A 230 -19.06 16.14 11.26
N VAL A 231 -18.78 15.80 9.99
CA VAL A 231 -19.23 16.59 8.82
C VAL A 231 -20.75 16.72 8.80
N ALA A 232 -21.49 15.64 9.07
CA ALA A 232 -22.95 15.67 9.12
C ALA A 232 -23.50 16.53 10.27
N GLN A 233 -22.84 16.52 11.44
CA GLN A 233 -23.19 17.37 12.57
C GLN A 233 -22.92 18.84 12.30
N LEU A 234 -21.73 19.20 11.80
CA LEU A 234 -21.37 20.57 11.44
C LEU A 234 -22.33 21.17 10.40
N ARG A 235 -22.70 20.40 9.36
CA ARG A 235 -23.73 20.81 8.38
C ARG A 235 -25.11 21.00 9.01
N ARG A 236 -25.45 20.25 10.07
CA ARG A 236 -26.74 20.34 10.77
C ARG A 236 -26.82 21.54 11.72
N VAL A 237 -25.76 21.82 12.47
CA VAL A 237 -25.75 22.91 13.48
C VAL A 237 -25.47 24.28 12.87
N GLY A 238 -24.77 24.34 11.73
CA GLY A 238 -24.46 25.57 11.02
C GLY A 238 -23.41 26.45 11.71
N LYS A 239 -23.02 27.54 11.02
CA LYS A 239 -21.96 28.47 11.44
C LYS A 239 -22.31 29.24 12.72
N GLY A 240 -21.28 29.80 13.38
CA GLY A 240 -21.44 30.58 14.61
C GLY A 240 -21.67 29.68 15.84
N HIS A 241 -22.76 29.91 16.57
CA HIS A 241 -23.06 29.20 17.82
C HIS A 241 -23.15 27.66 17.62
N GLY A 242 -23.58 27.19 16.45
CA GLY A 242 -23.61 25.76 16.13
C GLY A 242 -22.21 25.13 16.14
N VAL A 243 -21.29 25.69 15.34
CA VAL A 243 -19.86 25.30 15.33
C VAL A 243 -19.23 25.41 16.71
N TRP A 244 -19.47 26.50 17.44
CA TRP A 244 -18.92 26.66 18.79
C TRP A 244 -19.41 25.56 19.75
N HIS A 245 -20.70 25.24 19.76
CA HIS A 245 -21.23 24.18 20.62
C HIS A 245 -20.67 22.80 20.22
N PHE A 246 -20.54 22.52 18.91
CA PHE A 246 -19.90 21.31 18.41
C PHE A 246 -18.42 21.20 18.86
N ASP A 247 -17.66 22.30 18.79
CA ASP A 247 -16.29 22.37 19.30
C ASP A 247 -16.21 22.03 20.80
N GLN A 248 -17.14 22.54 21.61
CA GLN A 248 -17.21 22.17 23.02
C GLN A 248 -17.51 20.67 23.24
N THR A 249 -18.27 20.02 22.35
CA THR A 249 -18.49 18.56 22.43
C THR A 249 -17.29 17.72 22.00
N LEU A 250 -16.36 18.27 21.20
CA LEU A 250 -15.09 17.62 20.86
C LEU A 250 -14.00 17.77 21.94
N LEU A 251 -14.18 18.73 22.85
CA LEU A 251 -13.23 19.01 23.93
C LEU A 251 -13.48 18.15 25.19
N ALA A 252 -14.66 17.56 25.31
CA ALA A 252 -15.13 16.77 26.45
C ALA A 252 -14.64 15.31 26.44
#